data_AF-A0A9Q8H5C9-F1
#
_entry.id   AF-A0A9Q8H5C9-F1
#
_cell.length_a   1.000
_cell.length_b   1.000
_cell.length_c   1.000
_cell.angle_alpha   90.00
_cell.angle_beta   90.00
_cell.angle_gamma   90.00
#
_symmetry.space_group_name_H-M   'P 1'
#
loop_
_entity.id
_entity.type
_entity.pdbx_description
1 polymer ?
#
loop_
_entity_poly.entity_id
_entity_poly.type
_entity_poly.pdbx_seq_one_letter_code
_entity_poly.pdbx_strand_id
1 'polypeptide(L)' 'METDVTKLSELERLVASAMSLISDAGKYVADMEANRETALVKTKLDEARMWLEQYQGNVIIRLANKTCTH' A
#
# COMPACT_ATOMS: atom_id res chain seq x y z
N MET A 1 -21.26 6.98 -12.28
CA MET A 1 -20.21 6.22 -13.01
C MET A 1 -18.87 6.93 -12.89
N GLU A 2 -18.81 8.23 -13.21
CA GLU A 2 -17.62 9.09 -13.01
C GLU A 2 -17.15 9.13 -11.55
N THR A 3 -18.09 9.20 -10.60
CA THR A 3 -17.83 9.21 -9.16
C THR A 3 -17.16 7.95 -8.61
N ASP A 4 -17.32 6.79 -9.26
CA ASP A 4 -16.72 5.55 -8.80
C ASP A 4 -15.30 5.37 -9.33
N VAL A 5 -15.04 5.80 -10.57
CA VAL A 5 -13.69 5.80 -11.15
C VAL A 5 -12.80 6.76 -10.37
N THR A 6 -13.26 7.99 -10.10
CA THR A 6 -12.52 8.97 -9.30
C THR A 6 -12.19 8.44 -7.90
N LYS A 7 -13.13 7.73 -7.25
CA LYS A 7 -12.87 7.10 -5.94
C LYS A 7 -11.82 5.99 -6.04
N LEU A 8 -11.88 5.14 -7.05
CA LEU A 8 -10.91 4.06 -7.24
C LEU A 8 -9.51 4.60 -7.54
N SER A 9 -9.38 5.64 -8.37
CA SER A 9 -8.11 6.32 -8.62
C SER A 9 -7.54 7.00 -7.38
N GLU A 10 -8.40 7.60 -6.54
CA GLU A 10 -7.96 8.18 -5.28
C GLU A 10 -7.46 7.10 -4.31
N LEU A 11 -8.15 5.94 -4.24
CA LEU A 11 -7.70 4.80 -3.45
C LEU A 11 -6.35 4.26 -3.94
N GLU A 12 -6.15 4.16 -5.26
CA GLU A 12 -4.86 3.78 -5.84
C GLU A 12 -3.74 4.75 -5.40
N ARG A 13 -3.99 6.07 -5.49
CA ARG A 13 -3.04 7.11 -5.07
C ARG A 13 -2.70 7.01 -3.58
N LEU A 14 -3.70 6.81 -2.73
CA LEU A 14 -3.53 6.66 -1.28
C LEU A 14 -2.71 5.41 -0.93
N VAL A 15 -2.96 4.29 -1.62
CA VAL A 15 -2.22 3.04 -1.41
C VAL A 15 -0.77 3.19 -1.83
N ALA A 16 -0.50 3.80 -2.99
CA ALA A 16 0.85 4.11 -3.44
C ALA A 16 1.61 4.99 -2.42
N SER A 17 0.91 6.00 -1.88
CA SER A 17 1.48 6.90 -0.87
C SER A 17 1.80 6.15 0.44
N ALA A 18 0.89 5.29 0.91
CA ALA A 18 1.09 4.49 2.11
C ALA A 18 2.24 3.48 1.97
N MET A 19 2.36 2.81 0.81
CA MET A 19 3.48 1.90 0.54
C MET A 19 4.83 2.63 0.50
N SER A 20 4.88 3.86 -0.01
CA SER A 20 6.08 4.70 0.03
C SER A 20 6.49 5.00 1.48
N LEU A 21 5.53 5.45 2.31
CA LEU A 21 5.78 5.74 3.72
C LEU A 21 6.24 4.52 4.51
N ILE A 22 5.67 3.35 4.24
CA ILE A 22 6.11 2.08 4.85
C ILE A 22 7.54 1.74 4.42
N SER A 23 7.87 1.95 3.14
CA SER A 23 9.22 1.70 2.63
C SER A 23 10.25 2.64 3.28
N ASP A 24 9.90 3.91 3.47
CA ASP A 24 10.77 4.87 4.15
C ASP A 24 10.90 4.55 5.64
N ALA A 25 9.81 4.20 6.34
CA ALA A 25 9.86 3.70 7.70
C ALA A 25 10.76 2.47 7.84
N GLY A 26 10.72 1.55 6.85
CA GLY A 26 11.60 0.39 6.81
C GLY A 26 13.08 0.75 6.73
N LYS A 27 13.44 1.80 5.97
CA LYS A 27 14.82 2.32 5.93
C LYS A 27 15.23 2.91 7.27
N TYR A 28 14.38 3.72 7.89
CA TYR A 28 14.66 4.29 9.21
C TYR A 28 14.92 3.21 10.26
N VAL A 29 14.10 2.14 10.28
CA VAL A 29 14.26 1.02 11.22
C VAL A 29 15.53 0.22 10.93
N ALA A 30 15.97 0.13 9.67
CA ALA A 30 17.20 -0.57 9.30
C ALA A 30 18.47 0.11 9.84
N ASP A 31 18.43 1.43 10.08
CA ASP A 31 19.53 2.21 10.64
C ASP A 31 19.55 2.19 12.19
N MET A 32 18.54 1.61 12.84
CA MET A 32 18.44 1.51 14.30
C MET A 32 19.17 0.27 14.84
N GLU A 33 19.49 0.28 16.13
CA GLU A 33 20.06 -0.88 16.82
C GLU A 33 19.13 -2.11 16.69
N ALA A 34 19.71 -3.23 16.26
CA ALA A 34 18.99 -4.47 16.12
C ALA A 34 18.63 -5.04 17.50
N ASN A 35 17.34 -4.99 17.84
CA ASN A 35 16.78 -5.52 19.06
C ASN A 35 15.38 -6.10 18.79
N ARG A 36 14.74 -6.56 19.85
CA ARG A 36 13.41 -7.19 19.75
C ARG A 36 12.37 -6.21 19.22
N GLU A 37 12.44 -4.95 19.64
CA GLU A 37 11.50 -3.90 19.28
C GLU A 37 11.64 -3.54 17.80
N THR A 38 12.87 -3.36 17.29
CA THR A 38 13.11 -3.07 15.87
C THR A 38 12.72 -4.25 14.98
N ALA A 39 12.93 -5.50 15.43
CA ALA A 39 12.43 -6.69 14.73
C ALA A 39 10.89 -6.76 14.67
N LEU A 40 10.21 -6.36 15.74
CA LEU A 40 8.74 -6.30 15.79
C LEU A 40 8.21 -5.23 14.83
N VAL A 41 8.81 -4.03 14.84
CA VAL A 41 8.42 -2.94 13.93
C VAL A 41 8.60 -3.37 12.48
N LYS A 42 9.74 -3.99 12.14
CA LYS A 42 9.99 -4.51 10.78
C LYS A 42 8.91 -5.49 10.35
N THR A 43 8.57 -6.46 11.21
CA THR A 43 7.49 -7.42 10.96
C THR A 43 6.15 -6.72 10.69
N LYS A 44 5.83 -5.67 11.45
CA LYS A 44 4.58 -4.91 11.25
C LYS A 44 4.57 -4.07 9.99
N LEU A 45 5.71 -3.52 9.58
CA LEU A 45 5.84 -2.84 8.29
C LEU A 45 5.65 -3.82 7.13
N ASP A 46 6.23 -5.03 7.22
CA ASP A 46 6.08 -6.09 6.21
C ASP A 46 4.63 -6.57 6.12
N GLU A 47 3.97 -6.82 7.26
CA GLU A 47 2.54 -7.17 7.31
C GLU A 47 1.68 -6.06 6.67
N ALA A 48 1.90 -4.79 7.04
CA ALA A 48 1.15 -3.66 6.50
C ALA A 48 1.31 -3.54 4.97
N ARG A 49 2.53 -3.75 4.47
CA ARG A 49 2.82 -3.76 3.03
C ARG A 49 2.06 -4.87 2.32
N MET A 50 2.09 -6.10 2.85
CA MET A 50 1.39 -7.25 2.27
C MET A 50 -0.13 -6.98 2.15
N TRP A 51 -0.75 -6.42 3.18
CA TRP A 51 -2.17 -6.07 3.15
C TRP A 51 -2.49 -4.98 2.12
N LEU A 52 -1.63 -3.97 1.99
CA LEU A 52 -1.80 -2.90 1.00
C LEU A 52 -1.63 -3.40 -0.43
N GLU A 53 -0.67 -4.29 -0.69
CA GLU A 53 -0.47 -4.92 -2.01
C GLU A 53 -1.72 -5.72 -2.43
N GLN A 54 -2.29 -6.51 -1.52
CA GLN A 54 -3.54 -7.23 -1.76
C GLN A 54 -4.71 -6.28 -2.04
N TYR A 55 -4.82 -5.19 -1.26
CA TYR A 55 -5.86 -4.18 -1.47
C TYR A 55 -5.69 -3.46 -2.81
N GLN A 56 -4.46 -3.10 -3.19
CA GLN A 56 -4.14 -2.45 -4.47
C GLN A 56 -4.56 -3.32 -5.65
N GLY A 57 -4.27 -4.63 -5.60
CA GLY A 57 -4.69 -5.56 -6.64
C GLY A 57 -6.20 -5.53 -6.88
N ASN A 58 -6.99 -5.49 -5.81
CA ASN A 58 -8.45 -5.38 -5.92
C ASN A 58 -8.91 -4.03 -6.51
N VAL A 59 -8.26 -2.92 -6.13
CA VAL A 59 -8.57 -1.59 -6.68
C VAL A 59 -8.27 -1.55 -8.19
N ILE A 60 -7.10 -2.06 -8.61
CA ILE A 60 -6.68 -2.10 -10.02
C ILE A 60 -7.66 -2.93 -10.85
N ILE A 61 -8.05 -4.13 -10.38
CA ILE A 61 -9.02 -4.98 -11.09
C ILE A 61 -10.35 -4.23 -11.27
N ARG A 62 -10.84 -3.57 -10.20
CA ARG A 62 -12.09 -2.80 -10.26
C ARG A 62 -11.99 -1.61 -11.21
N LEU A 63 -10.84 -0.94 -11.25
CA LEU A 63 -10.60 0.18 -12.15
C LEU A 63 -10.57 -0.31 -13.61
N ALA A 64 -9.83 -1.38 -13.91
CA ALA A 64 -9.76 -1.99 -15.23
C ALA A 64 -11.15 -2.41 -15.74
N ASN A 65 -11.98 -3.02 -14.89
CA ASN A 65 -13.35 -3.39 -15.25
C ASN A 65 -14.25 -2.19 -15.56
N LYS A 66 -13.89 -0.97 -15.13
CA LYS A 66 -14.65 0.26 -15.39
C LYS A 66 -14.11 1.05 -16.57
N THR A 67 -12.82 0.92 -16.87
CA THR A 67 -12.14 1.69 -17.93
C THR A 67 -11.95 0.89 -19.22
N CYS A 68 -11.90 -0.45 -19.16
CA CYS A 68 -11.64 -1.32 -20.31
C CYS A 68 -12.89 -1.97 -20.92
N THR A 69 -14.11 -1.70 -20.43
CA THR A 69 -15.35 -2.18 -21.06
C THR A 69 -15.65 -1.37 -22.33
N HIS A 70 -15.17 -1.89 -23.47
CA HIS A 70 -15.81 -1.76 -24.77
C HIS A 70 -16.67 -2.99 -25.04
#